data_AF-A0A4V0YPB3-F1
#
_entry.id   AF-A0A4V0YPB3-F1
#
_cell.length_a   1.000
_cell.length_b   1.000
_cell.length_c   1.000
_cell.angle_alpha   90.00
_cell.angle_beta   90.00
_cell.angle_gamma   90.00
#
_symmetry.space_group_name_H-M   'P 1'
#
loop_
_entity.id
_entity.type
_entity.pdbx_description
1 polymer ?
#
loop_
_entity_poly.entity_id
_entity_poly.type
_entity_poly.pdbx_seq_one_letter_code
_entity_poly.pdbx_strand_id
1 'polypeptide(L)'
;MTGTNARINRDPMNAAMTALREKLATDLQTCEGLIYSIRSKTMETYEVDGQGIRTYTTQRRLSDHERMAENLRETIALVDALVKLPI
;
A
#
# COMPACT_ATOMS: atom_id res chain seq x y z
N MET A 1 18.42 39.98 -19.78
CA MET A 1 17.69 38.82 -20.32
C MET A 1 17.13 38.04 -19.15
N THR A 2 15.85 38.30 -18.87
CA THR A 2 15.13 37.88 -17.68
C THR A 2 14.78 36.40 -17.73
N GLY A 3 14.88 35.76 -16.56
CA GLY A 3 14.75 34.32 -16.37
C GLY A 3 13.47 33.73 -16.93
N THR A 4 13.64 32.65 -17.69
CA THR A 4 12.59 31.67 -17.95
C THR A 4 12.35 30.93 -16.64
N ASN A 5 11.57 31.56 -15.76
CA ASN A 5 11.09 30.96 -14.53
C ASN A 5 10.45 29.62 -14.87
N ALA A 6 11.04 28.56 -14.32
CA ALA A 6 10.44 27.24 -14.26
C ALA A 6 9.03 27.40 -13.67
N ARG A 7 8.01 27.40 -14.55
CA ARG A 7 6.61 27.27 -14.14
C ARG A 7 6.39 25.82 -13.70
N ILE A 8 7.00 25.44 -12.58
CA ILE A 8 6.58 24.27 -11.81
C ILE A 8 5.59 24.80 -10.78
N ASN A 9 4.46 25.35 -11.24
CA ASN A 9 3.26 25.33 -10.42
C ASN A 9 2.68 23.93 -10.52
N ARG A 10 3.37 22.96 -9.91
CA ARG A 10 2.69 21.74 -9.45
C ARG A 10 1.94 22.17 -8.22
N ASP A 11 0.62 22.29 -8.36
CA ASP A 11 -0.28 22.56 -7.25
C ASP A 11 0.19 21.73 -6.03
N PRO A 12 0.46 22.34 -4.86
CA PRO A 12 0.93 21.62 -3.68
C PRO A 12 0.00 20.45 -3.31
N MET A 13 -1.28 20.52 -3.64
CA MET A 13 -2.22 19.41 -3.50
C MET A 13 -1.87 18.24 -4.43
N ASN A 14 -1.57 18.52 -5.70
CA ASN A 14 -1.21 17.50 -6.68
C ASN A 14 0.12 16.81 -6.33
N ALA A 15 1.10 17.57 -5.84
CA ALA A 15 2.35 17.01 -5.32
C ALA A 15 2.12 16.10 -4.11
N ALA A 16 1.27 16.52 -3.16
CA ALA A 16 0.92 15.72 -2.00
C ALA A 16 0.14 14.45 -2.38
N MET A 17 -0.79 14.53 -3.33
CA MET A 17 -1.53 13.36 -3.83
C MET A 17 -0.65 12.38 -4.58
N THR A 18 0.33 12.87 -5.36
CA THR A 18 1.31 12.01 -6.02
C THR A 18 2.16 11.25 -4.98
N ALA A 19 2.66 11.94 -3.96
CA ALA A 19 3.44 11.31 -2.88
C ALA A 19 2.62 10.29 -2.07
N LEU A 20 1.35 10.60 -1.79
CA LEU A 20 0.42 9.66 -1.15
C LEU A 20 0.23 8.40 -2.00
N ARG A 21 -0.01 8.58 -3.30
CA ARG A 21 -0.18 7.48 -4.26
C ARG A 21 1.05 6.58 -4.32
N GLU A 22 2.25 7.15 -4.35
CA GLU A 22 3.51 6.40 -4.33
C GLU A 22 3.64 5.56 -3.06
N LYS A 23 3.36 6.16 -1.88
CA LYS A 23 3.39 5.44 -0.61
C LYS A 23 2.40 4.27 -0.59
N LEU A 24 1.16 4.51 -1.00
CA LEU A 24 0.13 3.46 -1.07
C LEU A 24 0.54 2.32 -2.02
N ALA A 25 1.22 2.63 -3.13
CA ALA A 25 1.73 1.63 -4.05
C ALA A 25 2.85 0.78 -3.43
N THR A 26 3.75 1.39 -2.64
CA THR A 26 4.78 0.65 -1.88
C THR A 26 4.15 -0.26 -0.81
N ASP A 27 3.14 0.23 -0.10
CA ASP A 27 2.42 -0.56 0.91
C ASP A 27 1.67 -1.73 0.26
N LEU A 28 1.08 -1.53 -0.91
CA LEU A 28 0.43 -2.58 -1.70
C LEU A 28 1.43 -3.65 -2.13
N GLN A 29 2.58 -3.25 -2.70
CA GLN A 29 3.63 -4.18 -3.10
C GLN A 29 4.12 -5.02 -1.91
N THR A 30 4.24 -4.40 -0.74
CA THR A 30 4.62 -5.09 0.50
C THR A 30 3.56 -6.12 0.90
N CYS A 31 2.27 -5.75 0.89
CA CYS A 31 1.17 -6.69 1.17
C CYS A 31 1.15 -7.87 0.19
N GLU A 32 1.32 -7.61 -1.11
CA GLU A 32 1.36 -8.65 -2.14
C GLU A 32 2.56 -9.59 -1.95
N GLY A 33 3.72 -9.07 -1.53
CA GLY A 33 4.89 -9.87 -1.18
C GLY A 33 4.64 -10.81 0.01
N LEU A 34 3.92 -10.33 1.04
CA LEU A 34 3.53 -11.15 2.19
C LEU A 34 2.53 -12.24 1.80
N ILE A 35 1.51 -11.89 1.00
CA ILE A 35 0.54 -12.86 0.45
C ILE A 35 1.27 -13.96 -0.32
N TYR A 36 2.19 -13.57 -1.22
CA TYR A 36 2.98 -14.52 -1.99
C TYR A 36 3.80 -15.45 -1.09
N SER A 37 4.49 -14.90 -0.08
CA SER A 37 5.32 -15.68 0.83
C SER A 37 4.49 -16.69 1.65
N ILE A 38 3.31 -16.29 2.11
CA ILE A 38 2.38 -17.20 2.81
C ILE A 38 1.86 -18.30 1.86
N ARG A 39 1.38 -17.94 0.67
CA ARG A 39 0.83 -18.90 -0.29
C ARG A 39 1.86 -19.89 -0.82
N SER A 40 3.10 -19.44 -0.98
CA SER A 40 4.24 -20.29 -1.38
C SER A 40 4.82 -21.12 -0.24
N LYS A 41 4.25 -21.03 0.97
CA LYS A 41 4.71 -21.72 2.18
C LYS A 41 6.14 -21.39 2.59
N THR A 42 6.67 -20.26 2.11
CA THR A 42 7.99 -19.75 2.55
C THR A 42 7.88 -18.99 3.86
N MET A 43 6.65 -18.66 4.30
CA MET A 43 6.37 -18.00 5.56
C MET A 43 5.15 -18.62 6.25
N GLU A 44 5.28 -18.87 7.55
CA GLU A 44 4.20 -19.26 8.45
C GLU A 44 4.11 -18.26 9.61
N THR A 45 2.90 -18.03 10.12
CA THR A 45 2.70 -17.15 11.26
C THR A 45 2.05 -17.92 12.40
N TYR A 46 2.48 -17.62 13.63
CA TYR A 46 1.90 -18.20 14.83
C TYR A 46 1.90 -17.17 15.95
N GLU A 47 0.99 -17.36 16.90
CA GLU A 47 0.94 -16.63 18.16
C GLU A 47 1.37 -17.59 19.28
N VAL A 48 2.05 -17.06 20.29
CA VAL A 48 2.53 -17.83 21.45
C VAL A 48 1.80 -17.32 22.68
N ASP A 49 1.16 -18.22 23.42
CA ASP A 49 0.50 -17.86 24.67
C ASP A 49 1.46 -17.83 25.86
N GLY A 50 0.95 -17.49 27.05
CA GLY A 50 1.74 -17.43 28.29
C GLY A 50 2.28 -18.79 28.76
N GLN A 51 1.82 -19.90 28.19
CA GLN A 51 2.30 -21.26 28.47
C GLN A 51 3.30 -21.75 27.41
N GLY A 52 3.59 -20.95 26.38
CA GLY A 52 4.50 -21.30 25.29
C GLY A 52 3.85 -22.09 24.16
N ILE A 53 2.53 -22.27 24.17
CA ILE A 53 1.82 -23.01 23.13
C ILE A 53 1.68 -22.13 21.88
N ARG A 54 2.00 -22.72 20.72
CA ARG A 54 1.90 -22.07 19.41
C ARG A 54 0.52 -22.32 18.80
N THR A 55 -0.17 -21.24 18.45
CA THR A 55 -1.38 -21.28 17.62
C THR A 55 -1.05 -20.72 16.25
N TYR A 56 -1.13 -21.55 15.22
CA TYR A 56 -0.84 -21.13 13.84
C TYR A 56 -1.96 -20.21 13.31
N THR A 57 -1.56 -19.04 12.83
CA THR A 57 -2.47 -17.99 12.34
C THR A 57 -2.29 -17.70 10.85
N THR A 58 -1.48 -18.49 10.15
CA THR A 58 -1.08 -18.29 8.75
C THR A 58 -2.26 -18.00 7.82
N GLN A 59 -3.34 -18.78 7.89
CA GLN A 59 -4.51 -18.59 7.04
C GLN A 59 -5.29 -17.32 7.36
N ARG A 60 -5.38 -16.96 8.64
CA ARG A 60 -6.01 -15.71 9.07
C ARG A 60 -5.21 -14.50 8.59
N ARG A 61 -3.89 -14.54 8.76
CA ARG A 61 -2.99 -13.47 8.29
C ARG A 61 -3.02 -13.33 6.78
N LEU A 62 -3.11 -14.44 6.03
CA LEU A 62 -3.31 -14.41 4.59
C LEU A 62 -4.56 -13.62 4.21
N SER A 63 -5.70 -13.97 4.81
CA SER A 63 -6.98 -13.27 4.55
C SER A 63 -6.92 -11.78 4.92
N ASP A 64 -6.27 -11.43 6.03
CA ASP A 64 -6.08 -10.04 6.44
C ASP A 64 -5.25 -9.25 5.42
N HIS A 65 -4.16 -9.83 4.90
CA HIS A 65 -3.34 -9.19 3.87
C HIS A 65 -4.06 -9.09 2.52
N GLU A 66 -4.83 -10.10 2.12
CA GLU A 66 -5.63 -10.08 0.89
C GLU A 66 -6.65 -8.93 0.91
N ARG A 67 -7.38 -8.79 2.02
CA ARG A 67 -8.31 -7.68 2.23
C ARG A 67 -7.61 -6.32 2.24
N MET A 68 -6.44 -6.22 2.88
CA MET A 68 -5.66 -4.98 2.88
C MET A 68 -5.21 -4.61 1.47
N ALA A 69 -4.73 -5.57 0.68
CA ALA A 69 -4.31 -5.34 -0.70
C ALA A 69 -5.48 -4.87 -1.57
N GLU A 70 -6.68 -5.43 -1.40
CA GLU A 70 -7.89 -4.98 -2.08
C GLU A 70 -8.21 -3.51 -1.73
N ASN A 71 -8.28 -3.18 -0.45
CA ASN A 71 -8.53 -1.80 0.01
C ASN A 71 -7.48 -0.80 -0.51
N LEU A 72 -6.20 -1.20 -0.58
CA LEU A 72 -5.14 -0.37 -1.11
C LEU A 72 -5.32 -0.11 -2.61
N ARG A 73 -5.71 -1.12 -3.40
CA ARG A 73 -6.00 -0.94 -4.84
C ARG A 73 -7.16 0.00 -5.06
N GLU A 74 -8.24 -0.13 -4.29
CA GLU A 74 -9.38 0.79 -4.35
C GLU A 74 -8.98 2.22 -3.99
N THR A 75 -8.21 2.39 -2.92
CA THR A 75 -7.74 3.71 -2.47
C THR A 75 -6.84 4.37 -3.51
N ILE A 76 -5.91 3.61 -4.11
CA ILE A 76 -5.04 4.11 -5.19
C ILE A 76 -5.89 4.57 -6.38
N ALA A 77 -6.90 3.79 -6.77
CA ALA A 77 -7.79 4.16 -7.88
C ALA A 77 -8.55 5.46 -7.61
N LEU A 78 -8.99 5.69 -6.37
CA LEU A 78 -9.61 6.95 -5.94
C LEU A 78 -8.62 8.12 -6.00
N VAL A 79 -7.39 7.94 -5.52
CA VAL A 79 -6.35 8.98 -5.62
C VAL A 79 -6.01 9.30 -7.07
N ASP A 80 -5.84 8.28 -7.92
CA ASP A 80 -5.58 8.45 -9.35
C ASP A 80 -6.73 9.18 -10.07
N ALA A 81 -7.98 8.96 -9.65
CA ALA A 81 -9.14 9.68 -10.17
C ALA A 81 -9.12 11.15 -9.75
N LEU A 82 -8.81 11.44 -8.47
CA LEU A 82 -8.73 12.81 -7.94
C LEU A 82 -7.62 13.64 -8.60
N VAL A 83 -6.46 13.03 -8.85
CA VAL A 83 -5.32 13.69 -9.52
C VAL A 83 -5.64 14.08 -10.97
N LYS A 84 -6.56 13.38 -11.64
CA LYS A 84 -6.93 13.60 -13.05
C LYS A 84 -8.10 14.58 -13.24
N LEU A 85 -8.74 15.05 -12.17
CA LEU A 85 -9.83 16.04 -12.29
C LEU A 85 -9.27 17.40 -12.71
N PRO A 86 -9.83 18.05 -13.75
CA PRO A 86 -9.49 19.44 -14.03
C PRO A 86 -9.98 20.30 -12.86
N ILE A 87 -9.06 21.06 -12.26
CA ILE A 87 -9.34 22.06 -11.22
C ILE A 87 -10.02 23.27 -11.86
#